data_AF-A0A5N6YM20-F1
#
_entry.id   AF-A0A5N6YM20-F1
#
_cell.length_a   1.000
_cell.length_b   1.000
_cell.length_c   1.000
_cell.angle_alpha   90.00
_cell.angle_beta   90.00
_cell.angle_gamma   90.00
#
_symmetry.space_group_name_H-M   'P 1'
#
loop_
_entity.id
_entity.type
_entity.pdbx_description
1 polymer ?
#
loop_
_entity_poly.entity_id
_entity_poly.type
_entity_poly.pdbx_seq_one_letter_code
_entity_poly.pdbx_strand_id
1 'polypeptide(L)'
;MPSSTSPHPDQRGVEPHPELPKNVIGEVDYVPHPERSISISPAREAIQKSIIALYGGSASEDDMKVYAEQAIYDDPFSYCDTRYKIAGQWYGIPKLFSKSETLATEVTSSTDHELVWKQRQKYTFAGVHASKIADSLVSLRLEGKEPNEKVVYHKDMWNSKDYSHEGLGMLIKKLNGDKLTNITKPPESV
;
A
#
# COMPACT_ATOMS: atom_id res chain seq x y z
N MET A 1 -23.66 1.62 -5.43
CA MET A 1 -22.61 2.47 -4.82
C MET A 1 -23.09 2.83 -3.43
N PRO A 2 -22.44 2.36 -2.36
CA PRO A 2 -22.81 2.73 -0.99
C PRO A 2 -22.66 4.25 -0.76
N SER A 3 -23.41 4.77 0.21
CA SER A 3 -23.73 6.20 0.37
C SER A 3 -22.62 7.09 0.96
N SER A 4 -21.44 6.56 1.35
CA SER A 4 -20.33 7.34 1.95
C SER A 4 -19.13 7.57 1.02
N THR A 5 -19.37 7.72 -0.28
CA THR A 5 -18.33 7.83 -1.33
C THR A 5 -17.75 9.24 -1.53
N SER A 6 -17.97 10.17 -0.59
CA SER A 6 -17.39 11.51 -0.70
C SER A 6 -15.88 11.46 -0.44
N PRO A 7 -15.02 11.97 -1.35
CA PRO A 7 -13.58 12.02 -1.16
C PRO A 7 -13.18 12.80 0.10
N HIS A 8 -11.97 12.55 0.62
CA HIS A 8 -11.43 13.32 1.75
C HIS A 8 -11.48 14.83 1.47
N PRO A 9 -11.98 15.68 2.39
CA PRO A 9 -12.15 17.11 2.15
C PRO A 9 -10.82 17.86 1.96
N ASP A 10 -9.72 17.33 2.51
CA ASP A 10 -8.38 17.91 2.39
C ASP A 10 -7.37 16.88 1.86
N GLN A 11 -7.50 16.49 0.60
CA GLN A 11 -6.63 15.47 -0.01
C GLN A 11 -5.16 15.90 -0.07
N ARG A 12 -4.89 17.21 -0.24
CA ARG A 12 -3.53 17.75 -0.33
C ARG A 12 -2.87 17.93 1.03
N GLY A 13 -3.63 18.32 2.06
CA GLY A 13 -3.09 18.51 3.40
C GLY A 13 -2.74 17.20 4.12
N VAL A 14 -3.34 16.08 3.71
CA VAL A 14 -3.05 14.75 4.28
C VAL A 14 -2.06 13.92 3.48
N GLU A 15 -1.58 14.41 2.32
CA GLU A 15 -0.58 13.70 1.52
C GLU A 15 0.75 13.60 2.29
N PRO A 16 1.31 12.38 2.48
CA PRO A 16 2.58 12.22 3.14
C PRO A 16 3.73 12.64 2.20
N HIS A 17 4.66 13.40 2.77
CA HIS A 17 5.89 13.83 2.10
C HIS A 17 7.11 13.29 2.87
N PRO A 18 7.32 11.96 2.85
CA PRO A 18 8.42 11.33 3.56
C PRO A 18 9.77 11.80 3.01
N GLU A 19 10.78 11.85 3.87
CA GLU A 19 12.15 11.96 3.39
C GLU A 19 12.51 10.70 2.58
N LEU A 20 12.97 10.90 1.34
CA LEU A 20 13.35 9.78 0.48
C LEU A 20 14.65 9.14 0.98
N PRO A 21 14.67 7.84 1.32
CA PRO A 21 15.89 7.17 1.73
C PRO A 21 16.94 7.18 0.61
N LYS A 22 18.19 7.50 0.97
CA LYS A 22 19.31 7.57 0.03
C LYS A 22 20.42 6.61 0.43
N ASN A 23 21.09 6.02 -0.55
CA ASN A 23 22.30 5.24 -0.34
C ASN A 23 23.53 6.12 -0.12
N VAL A 24 24.70 5.50 0.08
CA VAL A 24 25.99 6.17 0.36
C VAL A 24 26.47 7.12 -0.74
N ILE A 25 25.94 7.00 -1.96
CA ILE A 25 26.25 7.89 -3.10
C ILE A 25 25.12 8.92 -3.36
N GLY A 26 24.10 8.98 -2.51
CA GLY A 26 23.02 9.94 -2.57
C GLY A 26 21.85 9.58 -3.49
N GLU A 27 21.84 8.39 -4.08
CA GLU A 27 20.73 7.90 -4.91
C GLU A 27 19.61 7.31 -4.05
N VAL A 28 18.37 7.41 -4.54
CA VAL A 28 17.19 6.84 -3.86
C VAL A 28 17.34 5.32 -3.74
N ASP A 29 17.15 4.80 -2.53
CA ASP A 29 17.31 3.38 -2.21
C ASP A 29 16.21 2.87 -1.28
N TYR A 30 15.31 2.08 -1.85
CA TYR A 30 14.20 1.46 -1.12
C TYR A 30 14.49 0.01 -0.71
N VAL A 31 15.72 -0.49 -0.88
CA VAL A 31 16.08 -1.81 -0.39
C VAL A 31 15.91 -1.85 1.14
N PRO A 32 15.06 -2.74 1.68
CA PRO A 32 14.88 -2.84 3.12
C PRO A 32 16.04 -3.60 3.78
N HIS A 33 16.44 -3.09 4.94
CA HIS A 33 17.43 -3.64 5.86
C HIS A 33 16.75 -3.93 7.21
N PRO A 34 16.15 -5.12 7.43
CA PRO A 34 15.41 -5.43 8.65
C PRO A 34 16.21 -5.18 9.94
N GLU A 35 17.53 -5.35 9.90
CA GLU A 35 18.45 -5.08 11.00
C GLU A 35 18.53 -3.60 11.41
N ARG A 36 18.06 -2.68 10.55
CA ARG A 36 18.03 -1.24 10.78
C ARG A 36 16.64 -0.72 11.14
N SER A 37 15.63 -1.61 11.16
CA SER A 37 14.25 -1.23 11.44
C SER A 37 14.13 -0.64 12.84
N ILE A 38 13.51 0.54 12.95
CA ILE A 38 13.15 1.09 14.26
C ILE A 38 11.97 0.32 14.86
N SER A 39 11.85 0.34 16.19
CA SER A 39 10.68 -0.19 16.89
C SER A 39 9.50 0.78 16.82
N ILE A 40 8.29 0.25 16.75
CA ILE A 40 7.03 1.01 16.76
C ILE A 40 6.09 0.47 17.85
N SER A 41 5.02 1.20 18.16
CA SER A 41 4.05 0.77 19.15
C SER A 41 3.30 -0.50 18.70
N PRO A 42 2.83 -1.36 19.62
CA PRO A 42 2.05 -2.55 19.24
C PRO A 42 0.81 -2.24 18.38
N ALA A 43 0.20 -1.07 18.58
CA ALA A 43 -0.93 -0.61 17.77
C ALA A 43 -0.51 -0.34 16.31
N ARG A 44 0.66 0.27 16.10
CA ARG A 44 1.22 0.54 14.77
C ARG A 44 1.80 -0.70 14.10
N GLU A 45 2.34 -1.65 14.87
CA GLU A 45 2.69 -2.98 14.36
C GLU A 45 1.45 -3.70 13.81
N ALA A 46 0.30 -3.58 14.49
CA ALA A 46 -0.96 -4.14 14.00
C ALA A 46 -1.41 -3.49 12.68
N ILE A 47 -1.32 -2.16 12.56
CA ILE A 47 -1.60 -1.44 11.31
C ILE A 47 -0.68 -1.94 10.20
N GLN A 48 0.64 -1.97 10.43
CA GLN A 48 1.62 -2.42 9.45
C GLN A 48 1.33 -3.86 9.00
N LYS A 49 1.01 -4.76 9.94
CA LYS A 49 0.70 -6.16 9.66
C LYS A 49 -0.54 -6.31 8.78
N SER A 50 -1.61 -5.56 9.05
CA SER A 50 -2.80 -5.57 8.19
C SER A 50 -2.46 -5.06 6.79
N ILE A 51 -1.70 -3.98 6.65
CA ILE A 51 -1.26 -3.49 5.33
C ILE A 51 -0.41 -4.54 4.59
N ILE A 52 0.52 -5.22 5.27
CA ILE A 52 1.32 -6.32 4.68
C ILE A 52 0.43 -7.47 4.22
N ALA A 53 -0.62 -7.82 4.97
CA ALA A 53 -1.59 -8.83 4.56
C ALA A 53 -2.32 -8.46 3.26
N LEU A 54 -2.63 -7.16 3.07
CA LEU A 54 -3.20 -6.65 1.81
C LEU A 54 -2.24 -6.85 0.64
N TYR A 55 -0.95 -6.48 0.80
CA TYR A 55 0.08 -6.74 -0.21
C TYR A 55 0.25 -8.23 -0.52
N GLY A 56 0.11 -9.09 0.49
CA GLY A 56 0.15 -10.55 0.35
C GLY A 56 -1.03 -11.16 -0.41
N GLY A 57 -2.06 -10.38 -0.74
CA GLY A 57 -3.27 -10.87 -1.39
C GLY A 57 -4.21 -11.63 -0.44
N SER A 58 -4.06 -11.48 0.87
CA SER A 58 -4.96 -12.07 1.86
C SER A 58 -5.92 -11.03 2.47
N ALA A 59 -6.34 -10.06 1.66
CA ALA A 59 -7.18 -8.96 2.13
C ALA A 59 -8.48 -9.46 2.77
N SER A 60 -8.77 -8.95 3.97
CA SER A 60 -10.01 -9.21 4.71
C SER A 60 -10.72 -7.91 5.06
N GLU A 61 -11.99 -7.99 5.47
CA GLU A 61 -12.73 -6.83 5.97
C GLU A 61 -12.05 -6.21 7.20
N ASP A 62 -11.44 -7.04 8.05
CA ASP A 62 -10.73 -6.57 9.24
C ASP A 62 -9.43 -5.84 8.87
N ASP A 63 -8.69 -6.31 7.88
CA ASP A 63 -7.51 -5.59 7.38
C ASP A 63 -7.87 -4.25 6.77
N MET A 64 -9.03 -4.16 6.10
CA MET A 64 -9.49 -2.90 5.53
C MET A 64 -9.90 -1.87 6.59
N LYS A 65 -10.28 -2.30 7.80
CA LYS A 65 -10.67 -1.39 8.89
C LYS A 65 -9.52 -0.50 9.39
N VAL A 66 -8.26 -0.76 9.02
CA VAL A 66 -7.16 0.17 9.34
C VAL A 66 -7.31 1.51 8.60
N TYR A 67 -8.00 1.53 7.46
CA TYR A 67 -8.29 2.76 6.73
C TYR A 67 -9.52 3.49 7.26
N ALA A 68 -9.44 4.81 7.29
CA ALA A 68 -10.62 5.66 7.38
C ALA A 68 -11.51 5.48 6.13
N GLU A 69 -12.81 5.76 6.23
CA GLU A 69 -13.74 5.59 5.10
C GLU A 69 -13.34 6.42 3.88
N GLN A 70 -12.84 7.64 4.12
CA GLN A 70 -12.39 8.58 3.09
C GLN A 70 -10.88 8.48 2.82
N ALA A 71 -10.24 7.40 3.22
CA ALA A 71 -8.79 7.25 3.04
C ALA A 71 -8.42 7.28 1.55
N ILE A 72 -7.22 7.81 1.30
CA ILE A 72 -6.62 7.89 -0.02
C ILE A 72 -5.53 6.82 -0.13
N TYR A 73 -5.45 6.18 -1.29
CA TYR A 73 -4.32 5.37 -1.70
C TYR A 73 -3.76 5.93 -3.00
N ASP A 74 -2.46 6.14 -3.02
CA ASP A 74 -1.73 6.71 -4.15
C ASP A 74 -0.48 5.86 -4.42
N ASP A 75 -0.48 5.19 -5.56
CA ASP A 75 0.70 4.60 -6.15
C ASP A 75 0.86 5.12 -7.59
N PRO A 76 1.99 4.91 -8.27
CA PRO A 76 2.19 5.53 -9.56
C PRO A 76 1.29 5.01 -10.69
N PHE A 77 0.43 4.02 -10.43
CA PHE A 77 -0.55 3.46 -11.38
C PHE A 77 -2.00 3.62 -10.94
N SER A 78 -2.27 3.89 -9.66
CA SER A 78 -3.60 3.89 -9.08
C SER A 78 -3.77 5.00 -8.06
N TYR A 79 -4.85 5.75 -8.20
CA TYR A 79 -5.31 6.71 -7.22
C TYR A 79 -6.72 6.33 -6.79
N CYS A 80 -6.89 6.02 -5.51
CA CYS A 80 -8.16 5.65 -4.90
C CYS A 80 -8.46 6.65 -3.79
N ASP A 81 -9.64 7.26 -3.79
CA ASP A 81 -10.01 8.35 -2.88
C ASP A 81 -11.06 7.95 -1.83
N THR A 82 -11.30 6.64 -1.66
CA THR A 82 -12.19 6.05 -0.65
C THR A 82 -11.72 4.65 -0.27
N ARG A 83 -11.99 4.21 0.96
CA ARG A 83 -11.70 2.83 1.42
C ARG A 83 -12.29 1.76 0.51
N TYR A 84 -13.48 1.99 -0.03
CA TYR A 84 -14.13 1.06 -0.96
C TYR A 84 -13.34 0.87 -2.26
N LYS A 85 -12.82 1.97 -2.85
CA LYS A 85 -11.95 1.89 -4.03
C LYS A 85 -10.61 1.22 -3.69
N ILE A 86 -10.04 1.54 -2.53
CA ILE A 86 -8.82 0.89 -2.00
C ILE A 86 -9.04 -0.63 -1.88
N ALA A 87 -10.19 -1.06 -1.35
CA ALA A 87 -10.54 -2.48 -1.27
C ALA A 87 -10.57 -3.13 -2.66
N GLY A 88 -11.13 -2.46 -3.66
CA GLY A 88 -11.14 -2.92 -5.06
C GLY A 88 -9.73 -3.23 -5.60
N GLN A 89 -8.72 -2.46 -5.20
CA GLN A 89 -7.31 -2.71 -5.54
C GLN A 89 -6.80 -3.99 -4.86
N TRP A 90 -6.92 -4.08 -3.52
CA TRP A 90 -6.35 -5.20 -2.75
C TRP A 90 -7.02 -6.54 -3.03
N TYR A 91 -8.35 -6.57 -3.16
CA TYR A 91 -9.09 -7.77 -3.56
C TYR A 91 -8.83 -8.19 -5.02
N GLY A 92 -8.20 -7.32 -5.82
CA GLY A 92 -7.74 -7.63 -7.17
C GLY A 92 -6.44 -8.41 -7.23
N ILE A 93 -5.56 -8.29 -6.22
CA ILE A 93 -4.23 -8.91 -6.19
C ILE A 93 -4.28 -10.42 -6.42
N PRO A 94 -5.12 -11.22 -5.73
CA PRO A 94 -5.17 -12.68 -5.92
C PRO A 94 -5.68 -13.11 -7.30
N LYS A 95 -6.33 -12.21 -8.05
CA LYS A 95 -6.81 -12.50 -9.41
C LYS A 95 -5.68 -12.39 -10.45
N LEU A 96 -4.64 -11.61 -10.18
CA LEU A 96 -3.51 -11.43 -11.10
C LEU A 96 -2.28 -12.26 -10.73
N PHE A 97 -2.10 -12.53 -9.45
CA PHE A 97 -0.92 -13.20 -8.93
C PHE A 97 -1.31 -14.53 -8.31
N SER A 98 -0.59 -15.60 -8.69
CA SER A 98 -0.69 -16.90 -8.03
C SER A 98 -0.08 -16.86 -6.63
N LYS A 99 0.86 -15.93 -6.39
CA LYS A 99 1.46 -15.69 -5.08
C LYS A 99 1.97 -14.25 -4.97
N SER A 100 1.76 -13.60 -3.84
CA SER A 100 2.32 -12.30 -3.50
C SER A 100 2.94 -12.40 -2.10
N GLU A 101 4.21 -12.07 -1.95
CA GLU A 101 4.96 -12.29 -0.70
C GLU A 101 5.78 -11.07 -0.31
N THR A 102 5.60 -10.61 0.92
CA THR A 102 6.49 -9.62 1.52
C THR A 102 7.73 -10.32 2.04
N LEU A 103 8.87 -10.04 1.42
CA LEU A 103 10.15 -10.69 1.72
C LEU A 103 10.91 -10.01 2.85
N ALA A 104 10.79 -8.68 2.96
CA ALA A 104 11.48 -7.90 3.98
C ALA A 104 10.81 -6.54 4.17
N THR A 105 10.89 -6.02 5.39
CA THR A 105 10.45 -4.67 5.76
C THR A 105 11.50 -4.00 6.64
N GLU A 106 11.59 -2.68 6.54
CA GLU A 106 12.44 -1.83 7.40
C GLU A 106 11.64 -0.58 7.75
N VAL A 107 11.19 -0.44 9.00
CA VAL A 107 10.57 0.81 9.45
C VAL A 107 11.65 1.87 9.55
N THR A 108 11.42 2.98 8.84
CA THR A 108 12.38 4.10 8.72
C THR A 108 11.94 5.33 9.48
N SER A 109 10.63 5.52 9.69
CA SER A 109 10.07 6.64 10.44
C SER A 109 8.75 6.27 11.10
N SER A 110 8.51 6.79 12.29
CA SER A 110 7.24 6.67 13.03
C SER A 110 7.07 7.90 13.92
N THR A 111 6.30 8.89 13.46
CA THR A 111 6.02 10.15 14.16
C THR A 111 4.56 10.21 14.62
N ASP A 112 4.12 11.24 15.33
CA ASP A 112 2.74 11.35 15.84
C ASP A 112 1.64 11.11 14.79
N HIS A 113 1.92 11.36 13.50
CA HIS A 113 0.93 11.24 12.43
C HIS A 113 1.44 10.48 11.21
N GLU A 114 2.60 9.83 11.28
CA GLU A 114 3.21 9.16 10.14
C GLU A 114 3.83 7.82 10.52
N LEU A 115 3.72 6.86 9.61
CA LEU A 115 4.44 5.58 9.66
C LEU A 115 5.02 5.28 8.28
N VAL A 116 6.33 5.11 8.19
CA VAL A 116 7.05 4.90 6.93
C VAL A 116 7.94 3.68 7.03
N TRP A 117 7.82 2.77 6.06
CA TRP A 117 8.74 1.63 5.94
C TRP A 117 9.11 1.36 4.48
N LYS A 118 10.31 0.82 4.30
CA LYS A 118 10.70 0.17 3.06
C LYS A 118 10.15 -1.24 3.02
N GLN A 119 9.76 -1.70 1.85
CA GLN A 119 9.18 -3.02 1.64
C GLN A 119 9.78 -3.67 0.39
N ARG A 120 10.10 -4.96 0.50
CA ARG A 120 10.42 -5.81 -0.65
C ARG A 120 9.30 -6.80 -0.89
N GLN A 121 8.67 -6.71 -2.05
CA GLN A 121 7.56 -7.59 -2.44
C GLN A 121 7.96 -8.48 -3.62
N LYS A 122 7.59 -9.77 -3.55
CA LYS A 122 7.70 -10.71 -4.66
C LYS A 122 6.32 -11.07 -5.18
N TYR A 123 6.09 -10.76 -6.45
CA TYR A 123 4.88 -11.11 -7.18
C TYR A 123 5.15 -12.29 -8.11
N THR A 124 4.32 -13.33 -8.06
CA THR A 124 4.33 -14.45 -8.99
C THR A 124 3.03 -14.44 -9.77
N PHE A 125 3.12 -14.31 -11.09
CA PHE A 125 1.95 -14.13 -11.93
C PHE A 125 1.11 -15.41 -12.03
N ALA A 126 -0.21 -15.26 -12.13
CA ALA A 126 -1.09 -16.40 -12.36
C ALA A 126 -0.93 -16.90 -13.81
N GLY A 127 -0.87 -18.23 -13.99
CA GLY A 127 -0.81 -18.87 -15.31
C GLY A 127 0.55 -18.82 -16.02
N VAL A 128 1.54 -18.11 -15.48
CA VAL A 128 2.91 -18.09 -16.02
C VAL A 128 3.93 -18.29 -14.88
N HIS A 129 4.98 -19.08 -15.11
CA HIS A 129 6.02 -19.38 -14.11
C HIS A 129 7.04 -18.24 -13.99
N ALA A 130 6.57 -17.00 -13.92
CA ALA A 130 7.39 -15.81 -13.83
C ALA A 130 7.13 -15.09 -12.50
N SER A 131 8.20 -14.68 -11.84
CA SER A 131 8.15 -13.83 -10.66
C SER A 131 8.92 -12.54 -10.88
N LYS A 132 8.51 -11.49 -10.17
CA LYS A 132 9.20 -10.20 -10.12
C LYS A 132 9.31 -9.74 -8.67
N ILE A 133 10.43 -9.12 -8.34
CA ILE A 133 10.67 -8.49 -7.05
C ILE A 133 10.60 -6.98 -7.28
N ALA A 134 9.92 -6.27 -6.38
CA ALA A 134 9.86 -4.82 -6.37
C ALA A 134 10.19 -4.32 -4.97
N ASP A 135 10.94 -3.22 -4.91
CA ASP A 135 11.22 -2.50 -3.67
C ASP A 135 10.44 -1.19 -3.67
N SER A 136 9.76 -0.89 -2.57
CA SER A 136 8.96 0.33 -2.42
C SER A 136 9.12 1.00 -1.05
N LEU A 137 8.84 2.29 -1.02
CA LEU A 137 8.68 3.07 0.21
C LEU A 137 7.19 3.27 0.47
N VAL A 138 6.68 2.61 1.49
CA VAL A 138 5.30 2.75 1.95
C VAL A 138 5.24 3.80 3.03
N SER A 139 4.39 4.80 2.82
CA SER A 139 4.24 5.96 3.72
C SER A 139 2.77 6.16 4.05
N LEU A 140 2.45 6.11 5.34
CA LEU A 140 1.09 6.28 5.84
C LEU A 140 0.96 7.60 6.59
N ARG A 141 -0.08 8.36 6.26
CA ARG A 141 -0.62 9.41 7.14
C ARG A 141 -1.66 8.78 8.06
N LEU A 142 -1.50 9.02 9.36
CA LEU A 142 -2.36 8.52 10.42
C LEU A 142 -3.13 9.66 11.08
N GLU A 143 -4.40 9.43 11.38
CA GLU A 143 -5.23 10.31 12.20
C GLU A 143 -5.87 9.57 13.37
N GLY A 144 -6.25 10.33 14.40
CA GLY A 144 -6.78 9.80 15.65
C GLY A 144 -5.72 9.78 16.74
N LYS A 145 -5.88 8.87 17.70
CA LYS A 145 -4.93 8.64 18.79
C LYS A 145 -4.76 7.15 18.99
N GLU A 146 -3.56 6.72 19.33
CA GLU A 146 -3.31 5.34 19.72
C GLU A 146 -4.28 4.90 20.84
N PRO A 147 -4.81 3.67 20.80
CA PRO A 147 -4.52 2.61 19.83
C PRO A 147 -5.44 2.62 18.59
N ASN A 148 -6.28 3.64 18.41
CA ASN A 148 -7.36 3.68 17.42
C ASN A 148 -7.03 4.55 16.20
N GLU A 149 -5.75 4.73 15.89
CA GLU A 149 -5.33 5.47 14.70
C GLU A 149 -5.89 4.84 13.42
N LYS A 150 -6.18 5.67 12.43
CA LYS A 150 -6.62 5.25 11.10
C LYS A 150 -5.73 5.82 10.02
N VAL A 151 -5.50 5.03 8.99
CA VAL A 151 -4.82 5.46 7.77
C VAL A 151 -5.77 6.35 7.00
N VAL A 152 -5.39 7.61 6.82
CA VAL A 152 -6.13 8.58 5.96
C VAL A 152 -5.47 8.77 4.61
N TYR A 153 -4.18 8.45 4.51
CA TYR A 153 -3.44 8.45 3.26
C TYR A 153 -2.40 7.32 3.26
N HIS A 154 -2.35 6.53 2.20
CA HIS A 154 -1.34 5.52 1.97
C HIS A 154 -0.67 5.80 0.63
N LYS A 155 0.61 6.17 0.67
CA LYS A 155 1.43 6.38 -0.51
C LYS A 155 2.43 5.24 -0.68
N ASP A 156 2.41 4.58 -1.83
CA ASP A 156 3.34 3.48 -2.16
C ASP A 156 4.25 3.90 -3.32
N MET A 157 5.52 4.19 -3.02
CA MET A 157 6.47 4.68 -4.02
C MET A 157 7.44 3.59 -4.44
N TRP A 158 7.36 3.18 -5.70
CA TRP A 158 8.17 2.10 -6.24
C TRP A 158 9.53 2.61 -6.73
N ASN A 159 10.57 1.76 -6.66
CA ASN A 159 11.87 2.11 -7.23
C ASN A 159 11.73 2.32 -8.75
N SER A 160 12.25 3.45 -9.25
CA SER A 160 12.24 3.82 -10.67
C SER A 160 12.76 2.74 -11.62
N LYS A 161 13.61 1.81 -11.14
CA LYS A 161 14.16 0.71 -11.94
C LYS A 161 13.14 -0.38 -12.30
N ASP A 162 12.02 -0.47 -11.59
CA ASP A 162 10.96 -1.46 -11.86
C ASP A 162 9.98 -1.01 -12.96
N TYR A 163 10.13 0.23 -13.46
CA TYR A 163 9.34 0.81 -14.54
C TYR A 163 9.85 0.45 -15.94
N SER A 164 10.07 -0.84 -16.22
CA SER A 164 10.15 -1.25 -17.62
C SER A 164 8.73 -1.27 -18.23
N HIS A 165 8.57 -0.60 -19.37
CA HIS A 165 7.30 -0.59 -20.14
C HIS A 165 6.89 -1.98 -20.68
N GLU A 166 7.69 -3.01 -20.39
CA GLU A 166 7.56 -4.37 -20.93
C GLU A 166 7.14 -5.41 -19.86
N GLY A 167 6.75 -4.99 -18.63
CA GLY A 167 6.52 -5.90 -17.50
C GLY A 167 5.34 -5.57 -16.56
N LEU A 168 5.61 -5.60 -15.24
CA LEU A 168 4.63 -5.40 -14.15
C LEU A 168 3.73 -4.18 -14.37
N GLY A 169 4.30 -3.06 -14.81
CA GLY A 169 3.54 -1.82 -15.04
C GLY A 169 2.42 -1.95 -16.08
N MET A 170 2.54 -2.82 -17.09
CA MET A 170 1.45 -3.10 -18.04
C MET A 170 0.32 -3.93 -17.42
N LEU A 171 0.64 -4.86 -16.53
CA LEU A 171 -0.34 -5.69 -15.81
C LEU A 171 -1.02 -4.91 -14.67
N ILE A 172 -0.28 -4.05 -13.96
CA ILE A 172 -0.82 -3.15 -12.94
C ILE A 172 -1.64 -2.03 -13.58
N LYS A 173 -1.29 -1.53 -14.77
CA LYS A 173 -2.15 -0.61 -15.53
C LYS A 173 -3.52 -1.21 -15.88
N LYS A 174 -3.68 -2.55 -15.90
CA LYS A 174 -4.99 -3.20 -16.03
C LYS A 174 -5.80 -3.18 -14.72
N LEU A 175 -5.16 -2.93 -13.57
CA LEU A 175 -5.77 -2.79 -12.24
C LEU A 175 -6.30 -1.37 -11.96
N ASN A 176 -6.71 -0.59 -12.97
CA ASN A 176 -7.18 0.77 -12.68
C ASN A 176 -8.46 0.71 -11.82
N GLY A 177 -8.44 1.31 -10.61
CA GLY A 177 -9.40 1.06 -9.53
C GLY A 177 -10.87 1.25 -9.90
N ASP A 178 -11.17 2.25 -10.73
CA ASP A 178 -12.53 2.54 -11.23
C ASP A 178 -13.11 1.41 -12.10
N LYS A 179 -12.26 0.58 -12.74
CA LYS A 179 -12.70 -0.59 -13.52
C LYS A 179 -12.77 -1.87 -12.68
N LEU A 180 -11.97 -1.96 -11.62
CA LEU A 180 -11.82 -3.16 -10.80
C LEU A 180 -12.96 -3.40 -9.84
N THR A 181 -13.59 -2.37 -9.28
CA THR A 181 -14.73 -2.54 -8.35
C THR A 181 -15.87 -3.36 -8.97
N ASN A 182 -16.10 -3.19 -10.28
CA ASN A 182 -17.07 -3.97 -11.06
C ASN A 182 -16.68 -5.45 -11.24
N ILE A 183 -15.39 -5.78 -11.17
CA ILE A 183 -14.84 -7.14 -11.41
C ILE A 183 -14.55 -7.86 -10.08
N THR A 184 -14.11 -7.14 -9.06
CA THR A 184 -13.72 -7.67 -7.75
C THR A 184 -14.91 -7.81 -6.82
N LYS A 185 -15.93 -6.95 -6.94
CA LYS A 185 -17.11 -6.91 -6.06
C LYS A 185 -16.72 -7.02 -4.58
N PRO A 186 -15.90 -6.10 -4.05
CA PRO A 186 -15.56 -6.10 -2.63
C PRO A 186 -16.85 -5.99 -1.79
N PRO A 187 -16.88 -6.54 -0.55
CA PRO A 187 -18.07 -6.49 0.30
C PRO A 187 -18.54 -5.05 0.50
N GLU A 188 -19.87 -4.82 0.52
CA GLU A 188 -20.44 -3.48 0.73
C GLU A 188 -20.21 -2.96 2.16
N SER A 189 -19.83 -3.83 3.10
CA SER A 189 -19.47 -3.49 4.48
C SER A 189 -18.10 -2.83 4.60
N VAL A 190 -17.28 -2.85 3.54
CA VAL A 190 -15.97 -2.19 3.49
C VAL A 190 -16.12 -0.74 3.07
#